data_AF-A0A662RZ84-F1
#
_entry.id   AF-A0A662RZ84-F1
#
_cell.length_a   1.000
_cell.length_b   1.000
_cell.length_c   1.000
_cell.angle_alpha   90.00
_cell.angle_beta   90.00
_cell.angle_gamma   90.00
#
_symmetry.space_group_name_H-M   'P 1'
#
loop_
_entity.id
_entity.type
_entity.pdbx_description
1 polymer ?
#
loop_
_entity_poly.entity_id
_entity_poly.type
_entity_poly.pdbx_seq_one_letter_code
_entity_poly.pdbx_strand_id
1 'polypeptide(L)'
;MSRRKLSTAEKLILQSVKELHAKTGAAKVLDIIRSVQKGTGMKPMDIMEIIIELEKKGLIKLIEEPEVSKRAKVTKPKYPEEILDLKEKVDKLRDLLVRISEKGASSEIS
;
A
#
# COMPACT_ATOMS: atom_id res chain seq x y z
N MET A 1 37.91 12.56 -0.68
CA MET A 1 36.59 12.05 -1.12
C MET A 1 36.73 10.63 -1.63
N SER A 2 36.37 9.63 -0.84
CA SER A 2 36.43 8.22 -1.27
C SER A 2 35.42 7.98 -2.39
N ARG A 3 35.90 7.68 -3.61
CA ARG A 3 35.07 7.14 -4.69
C ARG A 3 34.56 5.77 -4.25
N ARG A 4 33.42 5.71 -3.55
CA ARG A 4 32.75 4.43 -3.25
C ARG A 4 32.42 3.79 -4.60
N LYS A 5 33.02 2.64 -4.90
CA LYS A 5 32.75 1.88 -6.12
C LYS A 5 31.29 1.42 -6.08
N LEU A 6 30.53 1.78 -7.11
CA LEU A 6 29.17 1.30 -7.28
C LEU A 6 29.17 -0.22 -7.51
N SER A 7 28.26 -0.92 -6.87
CA SER A 7 27.97 -2.33 -7.10
C SER A 7 27.43 -2.54 -8.53
N THR A 8 27.48 -3.78 -9.00
CA THR A 8 26.91 -4.15 -10.31
C THR A 8 25.42 -3.84 -10.37
N ALA A 9 24.68 -4.11 -9.29
CA ALA A 9 23.25 -3.82 -9.20
C ALA A 9 22.95 -2.32 -9.20
N GLU A 10 23.75 -1.52 -8.48
CA GLU A 10 23.64 -0.05 -8.50
C GLU A 10 23.87 0.53 -9.91
N LYS A 11 24.84 0.00 -10.65
CA LYS A 11 25.11 0.43 -12.03
C LYS A 11 23.94 0.11 -12.96
N LEU A 12 23.34 -1.08 -12.83
CA LEU A 12 22.18 -1.49 -13.63
C LEU A 12 20.96 -0.61 -13.36
N ILE A 13 20.70 -0.28 -12.09
CA ILE A 13 19.60 0.60 -11.71
C ILE A 13 19.86 2.02 -12.23
N LEU A 14 21.07 2.55 -12.08
CA LEU A 14 21.44 3.86 -12.63
C LEU A 14 21.30 3.92 -14.15
N GLN A 15 21.67 2.86 -14.86
CA GLN A 15 21.48 2.78 -16.30
C GLN A 15 19.98 2.80 -16.65
N SER A 16 19.16 2.01 -15.95
CA SER A 16 17.71 1.99 -16.15
C SER A 16 17.07 3.35 -15.89
N VAL A 17 17.50 4.06 -14.83
CA VAL A 17 17.06 5.43 -14.52
C VAL A 17 17.39 6.38 -15.67
N LYS A 18 18.61 6.33 -16.20
CA LYS A 18 19.04 7.18 -17.33
C LYS A 18 18.24 6.89 -18.60
N GLU A 19 18.05 5.62 -18.93
CA GLU A 19 17.27 5.22 -20.10
C GLU A 19 15.81 5.64 -20.01
N LEU A 20 15.19 5.48 -18.84
CA LEU A 20 13.82 5.94 -18.61
C LEU A 20 13.73 7.46 -18.68
N HIS A 21 14.62 8.17 -18.00
CA HIS A 21 14.66 9.63 -18.05
C HIS A 21 14.88 10.16 -19.48
N ALA A 22 15.69 9.50 -20.31
CA ALA A 22 15.88 9.88 -21.70
C ALA A 22 14.62 9.67 -22.57
N LYS A 23 13.78 8.67 -22.25
CA LYS A 23 12.57 8.36 -23.01
C LYS A 23 11.36 9.21 -22.59
N THR A 24 11.19 9.43 -21.30
CA THR A 24 9.96 10.04 -20.74
C THR A 24 10.21 11.39 -20.07
N GLY A 25 11.45 11.86 -20.00
CA GLY A 25 11.84 13.09 -19.30
C GLY A 25 11.84 12.97 -17.77
N ALA A 26 11.32 11.88 -17.22
CA ALA A 26 11.31 11.56 -15.80
C ALA A 26 11.30 10.04 -15.60
N ALA A 27 12.07 9.54 -14.64
CA ALA A 27 12.10 8.13 -14.30
C ALA A 27 11.29 7.89 -13.01
N LYS A 28 10.11 7.28 -13.15
CA LYS A 28 9.27 6.90 -12.01
C LYS A 28 9.81 5.65 -11.34
N VAL A 29 9.72 5.60 -10.01
CA VAL A 29 10.18 4.46 -9.20
C VAL A 29 9.58 3.14 -9.68
N LEU A 30 8.26 3.10 -9.93
CA LEU A 30 7.58 1.89 -10.40
C LEU A 30 8.08 1.44 -11.78
N ASP A 31 8.39 2.37 -12.68
CA ASP A 31 8.90 2.04 -14.01
C ASP A 31 10.36 1.53 -13.94
N ILE A 32 11.17 2.10 -13.05
CA ILE A 32 12.53 1.62 -12.77
C ILE A 32 12.47 0.20 -12.23
N ILE A 33 11.64 -0.06 -11.20
CA ILE A 33 11.46 -1.38 -10.61
C ILE A 33 11.03 -2.39 -11.68
N ARG A 34 10.03 -2.05 -12.48
CA ARG A 34 9.52 -2.94 -13.55
C ARG A 34 10.58 -3.22 -14.61
N SER A 35 11.35 -2.20 -15.02
CA SER A 35 12.41 -2.32 -16.01
C SER A 35 13.53 -3.23 -15.51
N VAL A 36 14.01 -3.00 -14.29
CA VAL A 36 15.10 -3.77 -13.67
C VAL A 36 14.64 -5.20 -13.40
N GLN A 37 13.46 -5.39 -12.82
CA GLN A 37 12.89 -6.72 -12.55
C GLN A 37 12.76 -7.55 -13.83
N LYS A 38 12.31 -6.93 -14.94
CA LYS A 38 12.21 -7.62 -16.24
C LYS A 38 13.57 -8.03 -16.80
N GLY A 39 14.61 -7.22 -16.58
CA GLY A 39 15.96 -7.45 -17.10
C GLY A 39 16.82 -8.39 -16.25
N THR A 40 16.61 -8.43 -14.92
CA THR A 40 17.50 -9.12 -13.99
C THR A 40 16.83 -10.19 -13.13
N GLY A 41 15.49 -10.22 -13.08
CA GLY A 41 14.74 -11.10 -12.18
C GLY A 41 14.85 -10.73 -10.70
N MET A 42 15.46 -9.58 -10.36
CA MET A 42 15.58 -9.12 -8.98
C MET A 42 14.21 -8.85 -8.35
N LYS A 43 14.11 -9.05 -7.04
CA LYS A 43 12.86 -8.77 -6.33
C LYS A 43 12.63 -7.26 -6.26
N PRO A 44 11.36 -6.81 -6.34
CA PRO A 44 11.01 -5.40 -6.21
C PRO A 44 11.55 -4.72 -4.95
N MET A 45 11.59 -5.43 -3.81
CA MET A 45 12.13 -4.88 -2.55
C MET A 45 13.63 -4.58 -2.66
N ASP A 46 14.42 -5.52 -3.15
CA ASP A 46 15.87 -5.34 -3.30
C ASP A 46 16.19 -4.18 -4.25
N ILE A 47 15.41 -4.02 -5.32
CA ILE A 47 15.55 -2.91 -6.25
C ILE A 47 15.22 -1.58 -5.56
N MET A 48 14.14 -1.56 -4.75
CA MET A 48 13.72 -0.37 -4.00
C MET A 48 14.78 0.05 -2.97
N GLU A 49 15.37 -0.90 -2.24
CA GLU A 49 16.45 -0.61 -1.29
C GLU A 49 17.64 0.05 -1.97
N ILE A 50 18.05 -0.47 -3.13
CA ILE A 50 19.16 0.10 -3.89
C ILE A 50 18.80 1.49 -4.44
N ILE A 51 17.56 1.70 -4.90
CA ILE A 51 17.08 3.02 -5.31
C ILE A 51 17.20 4.03 -4.14
N ILE A 52 16.74 3.64 -2.95
CA ILE A 52 16.83 4.47 -1.74
C ILE A 52 18.30 4.78 -1.39
N GLU A 53 19.19 3.79 -1.51
CA GLU A 53 20.63 4.02 -1.29
C GLU A 53 21.24 4.98 -2.31
N LEU A 54 20.88 4.85 -3.58
CA LEU A 54 21.34 5.73 -4.66
C LEU A 54 20.86 7.17 -4.45
N GLU A 55 19.64 7.34 -3.95
CA GLU A 55 19.09 8.65 -3.59
C GLU A 55 19.82 9.26 -2.38
N LYS A 56 20.05 8.47 -1.32
CA LYS A 56 20.85 8.91 -0.16
C LYS A 56 22.28 9.29 -0.54
N LYS A 57 22.84 8.65 -1.56
CA LYS A 57 24.16 8.98 -2.14
C LYS A 57 24.12 10.22 -3.05
N GLY A 58 22.94 10.78 -3.32
CA GLY A 58 22.74 11.93 -4.21
C GLY A 58 22.97 11.62 -5.69
N LEU A 59 22.97 10.34 -6.07
CA LEU A 59 23.24 9.90 -7.44
C LEU A 59 21.98 9.92 -8.32
N ILE A 60 20.82 9.82 -7.68
CA ILE A 60 19.52 10.03 -8.29
C ILE A 60 18.73 10.97 -7.40
N LYS A 61 17.77 11.67 -7.99
CA LYS A 61 16.78 12.45 -7.26
C LYS A 61 15.43 11.90 -7.65
N LEU A 62 14.73 11.24 -6.72
CA LEU A 62 13.36 10.86 -6.98
C LEU A 62 12.54 12.14 -6.93
N ILE A 63 11.79 12.39 -8.01
CA ILE A 63 10.71 13.36 -7.94
C ILE A 63 9.63 12.60 -7.17
N GLU A 64 9.37 13.01 -5.92
CA GLU A 64 8.17 12.58 -5.22
C GLU A 64 7.03 12.84 -6.20
N GLU A 65 6.35 11.77 -6.64
CA GLU A 65 5.07 11.98 -7.31
C GLU A 65 4.28 12.90 -6.37
N PRO A 66 3.75 14.05 -6.83
CA PRO A 66 2.88 14.85 -6.00
C PRO A 66 1.86 13.86 -5.50
N GLU A 67 1.82 13.65 -4.18
CA GLU A 67 1.01 12.61 -3.58
C GLU A 67 -0.31 12.67 -4.31
N VAL A 68 -0.57 11.66 -5.14
CA VAL A 68 -1.94 11.36 -5.48
C VAL A 68 -2.42 10.68 -4.22
N SER A 69 -2.62 11.51 -3.19
CA SER A 69 -3.54 11.39 -2.09
C SER A 69 -4.96 11.32 -2.68
N LYS A 70 -5.16 10.51 -3.73
CA LYS A 70 -6.21 9.51 -3.72
C LYS A 70 -5.77 8.45 -2.70
N ARG A 71 -5.76 8.84 -1.41
CA ARG A 71 -6.70 8.18 -0.52
C ARG A 71 -7.98 8.17 -1.34
N ALA A 72 -8.27 7.06 -1.99
CA ALA A 72 -9.66 6.70 -2.15
C ALA A 72 -10.17 6.91 -0.73
N LYS A 73 -10.87 8.04 -0.50
CA LYS A 73 -11.83 8.10 0.58
C LYS A 73 -12.61 6.83 0.27
N VAL A 74 -12.34 5.79 1.05
CA VAL A 74 -13.26 4.69 1.20
C VAL A 74 -14.47 5.42 1.73
N THR A 75 -15.27 5.91 0.79
CA THR A 75 -16.65 6.27 1.01
C THR A 75 -17.17 4.96 1.52
N LYS A 76 -17.25 4.85 2.85
CA LYS A 76 -18.05 3.81 3.50
C LYS A 76 -19.30 3.72 2.64
N PRO A 77 -19.67 2.52 2.12
CA PRO A 77 -20.88 2.41 1.34
C PRO A 77 -21.96 3.14 2.12
N LYS A 78 -22.48 4.22 1.54
CA LYS A 78 -23.53 5.02 2.15
C LYS A 78 -24.75 4.14 1.98
N TYR A 79 -24.90 3.20 2.90
CA TYR A 79 -26.06 2.32 2.93
C TYR A 79 -27.29 3.23 2.94
N PRO A 80 -28.28 3.00 2.06
CA PRO A 80 -29.57 3.67 2.16
C PRO A 80 -30.06 3.61 3.60
N GLU A 81 -30.75 4.65 4.07
CA GLU A 81 -31.23 4.73 5.46
C GLU A 81 -31.98 3.47 5.89
N GLU A 82 -32.68 2.82 4.95
CA GLU A 82 -33.34 1.53 5.11
C GLU A 82 -32.43 0.40 5.61
N ILE A 83 -31.18 0.32 5.14
CA ILE A 83 -30.22 -0.70 5.57
C ILE A 83 -29.65 -0.39 6.97
N LEU A 84 -29.51 0.90 7.31
CA LEU A 84 -29.12 1.30 8.66
C LEU A 84 -30.23 1.00 9.67
N ASP A 85 -31.48 1.29 9.31
CA ASP A 85 -32.66 0.97 10.13
C ASP A 85 -32.85 -0.55 10.30
N LEU A 86 -32.64 -1.33 9.23
CA LEU A 86 -32.64 -2.79 9.30
C LEU A 86 -31.55 -3.32 10.24
N LYS A 87 -30.34 -2.77 10.18
CA LYS A 87 -29.26 -3.17 11.07
C LYS A 87 -29.62 -2.91 12.53
N GLU A 88 -30.17 -1.73 12.84
CA GLU A 88 -30.58 -1.39 14.20
C GLU A 88 -31.71 -2.31 14.72
N LYS A 89 -32.67 -2.67 13.85
CA LYS A 89 -33.72 -3.63 14.19
C LYS A 89 -33.18 -5.03 14.45
N VAL A 90 -32.21 -5.49 13.65
CA VAL A 90 -31.55 -6.80 13.84
C VAL A 90 -30.77 -6.82 15.15
N ASP A 91 -30.05 -5.74 15.48
CA ASP A 91 -29.29 -5.65 16.73
C ASP A 91 -30.24 -5.66 17.95
N LYS A 92 -31.38 -4.95 17.89
CA LYS A 92 -32.42 -5.00 18.94
C LYS A 92 -33.02 -6.39 19.12
N LEU A 93 -33.29 -7.11 18.03
CA LEU A 93 -33.79 -8.49 18.10
C LEU A 93 -32.76 -9.43 18.72
N ARG A 94 -31.48 -9.26 18.38
CA ARG A 94 -30.39 -10.04 18.97
C ARG A 94 -30.30 -9.81 20.47
N ASP A 95 -30.36 -8.56 20.92
CA ASP A 95 -30.31 -8.22 22.34
C ASP A 95 -31.52 -8.78 23.11
N LEU A 96 -32.71 -8.78 22.50
CA LEU A 96 -33.89 -9.41 23.07
C LEU A 96 -33.73 -10.92 23.20
N LEU A 97 -33.19 -11.59 22.18
CA LEU A 97 -32.93 -13.03 22.21
C LEU A 97 -31.92 -13.40 23.30
N VAL A 98 -30.86 -12.60 23.46
CA VAL A 98 -29.87 -12.79 24.53
C VAL A 98 -30.54 -12.65 25.90
N ARG A 99 -31.32 -11.60 26.12
CA ARG A 99 -32.04 -11.39 27.40
C ARG A 99 -33.06 -12.48 27.70
N ILE A 100 -33.73 -13.01 26.69
CA ILE A 100 -34.65 -14.15 26.85
C ILE A 100 -33.87 -15.42 27.19
N SER A 101 -32.74 -15.65 26.53
CA SER A 101 -31.85 -16.79 26.84
C SER A 101 -31.30 -16.71 28.26
N GLU A 102 -30.92 -15.52 28.73
CA GLU A 102 -30.43 -15.29 30.08
C GLU A 102 -31.54 -15.46 31.13
N LYS A 103 -32.76 -14.98 30.86
CA LYS A 103 -33.93 -15.18 31.74
C LYS A 103 -34.43 -16.63 31.76
N GLY A 104 -34.38 -17.32 30.62
CA GLY A 104 -34.69 -18.74 30.53
C GLY A 104 -33.72 -19.59 31.33
N ALA A 105 -32.42 -19.30 31.24
CA ALA A 105 -31.38 -19.98 32.03
C ALA A 105 -31.50 -19.74 33.55
N SER A 106 -32.05 -18.60 34.00
CA SER A 106 -32.34 -18.38 35.43
C SER A 106 -33.61 -19.09 35.93
N SER A 107 -34.48 -19.56 35.05
CA SER A 107 -35.76 -20.19 35.43
C SER A 107 -35.64 -21.71 35.67
N GLU A 108 -34.54 -22.33 35.25
CA GLU A 108 -34.27 -23.76 35.43
C GLU A 108 -33.40 -24.08 36.67
N ILE A 109 -33.01 -23.05 37.45
CA ILE A 109 -32.15 -23.18 38.66
C ILE A 109 -32.91 -22.73 39.92
N SER A 110 -34.24 -22.87 39.97
CA SER A 110 -35.05 -22.63 41.18
C SER A 110 -35.99 -23.78 41.48
#